data_AF-A0A1H6V4R6-F1
#
_entry.id   AF-A0A1H6V4R6-F1
#
_cell.length_a   1.000
_cell.length_b   1.000
_cell.length_c   1.000
_cell.angle_alpha   90.00
_cell.angle_beta   90.00
_cell.angle_gamma   90.00
#
_symmetry.space_group_name_H-M   'P 1'
#
loop_
_entity.id
_entity.type
_entity.pdbx_description
1 polymer ?
#
loop_
_entity_poly.entity_id
_entity_poly.type
_entity_poly.pdbx_seq_one_letter_code
_entity_poly.pdbx_strand_id
1 'polypeptide(L)'
;MKTIFLFLSLTVLTAGCESEKDISPSEIWSAGCATFAPYEKEYRLSGMCCKYLVVPKIKIKKDNTFSAAAKLYTYNGSGFEDFSVTLNGRLSEDRKSLDLNYRINGTTESFALKAGGATASCYCGCD
;
A
#
# COMPACT_ATOMS: atom_id res chain seq x y z
N MET A 1 32.78 44.08 40.80
CA MET A 1 31.56 43.24 40.76
C MET A 1 31.82 42.13 39.75
N LYS A 2 31.86 40.87 40.19
CA LYS A 2 32.17 39.69 39.36
C LYS A 2 30.85 39.08 38.88
N THR A 3 30.57 39.14 37.59
CA THR A 3 29.43 38.45 36.98
C THR A 3 29.90 37.11 36.44
N ILE A 4 29.48 36.05 37.13
CA ILE A 4 29.70 34.66 36.75
C ILE A 4 28.64 34.30 35.71
N PHE A 5 29.07 34.00 34.48
CA PHE A 5 28.21 33.40 33.45
C PHE A 5 28.48 31.89 33.39
N LEU A 6 27.55 31.12 33.97
CA LEU A 6 27.51 29.66 33.90
C LEU A 6 26.71 29.28 32.64
N PHE A 7 27.41 28.91 31.57
CA PHE A 7 26.79 28.32 30.37
C PHE A 7 26.62 26.80 30.60
N LEU A 8 25.40 26.38 30.90
CA LEU A 8 25.00 24.97 30.98
C LEU A 8 24.60 24.51 29.57
N SER A 9 25.51 23.86 28.86
CA SER A 9 25.24 23.25 27.55
C SER A 9 24.42 21.98 27.73
N LEU A 10 23.12 22.06 27.43
CA LEU A 10 22.20 20.94 27.41
C LEU A 10 22.35 20.18 26.07
N THR A 11 23.08 19.07 26.11
CA THR A 11 23.24 18.18 24.95
C THR A 11 21.92 17.46 24.69
N VAL A 12 21.17 17.92 23.68
CA VAL A 12 19.94 17.30 23.23
C VAL A 12 20.28 15.97 22.54
N LEU A 13 19.96 14.87 23.23
CA LEU A 13 19.90 13.53 22.65
C LEU A 13 18.81 13.52 21.56
N THR A 14 19.21 13.61 20.29
CA THR A 14 18.30 13.30 19.18
C THR A 14 18.11 11.80 19.14
N ALA A 15 17.15 11.29 19.91
CA ALA A 15 16.59 9.98 19.70
C ALA A 15 16.02 9.95 18.27
N GLY A 16 16.68 9.19 17.40
CA GLY A 16 16.23 8.98 16.03
C GLY A 16 14.85 8.34 16.04
N CYS A 17 13.81 9.14 15.80
CA CYS A 17 12.53 8.63 15.34
C CYS A 17 12.73 8.15 13.90
N GLU A 18 13.20 6.93 13.74
CA GLU A 18 13.07 6.19 12.47
C GLU A 18 11.59 5.84 12.34
N SER A 19 10.79 6.80 11.87
CA SER A 19 9.37 6.59 11.59
C SER A 19 9.26 5.42 10.62
N GLU A 20 8.50 4.39 11.02
CA GLU A 20 7.91 3.44 10.08
C GLU A 20 7.35 4.27 8.92
N LYS A 21 7.84 4.02 7.69
CA LYS A 21 7.44 4.80 6.51
C LYS A 21 6.10 4.23 6.06
N ASP A 22 5.01 4.73 6.63
CA ASP A 22 3.68 4.43 6.12
C ASP A 22 3.61 4.89 4.65
N ILE A 23 3.02 4.06 3.78
CA ILE A 23 2.56 4.55 2.46
C ILE A 23 1.60 5.69 2.78
N SER A 24 1.91 6.89 2.29
CA SER A 24 1.09 8.05 2.59
C SER A 24 -0.34 7.75 2.14
N PRO A 25 -1.37 8.04 2.97
CA PRO A 25 -2.78 7.87 2.60
C PRO A 25 -3.24 8.62 1.35
N SER A 26 -2.34 9.28 0.62
CA SER A 26 -2.57 10.00 -0.62
C SER A 26 -1.91 9.34 -1.84
N GLU A 27 -1.13 8.26 -1.67
CA GLU A 27 -0.36 7.66 -2.77
C GLU A 27 -1.23 6.71 -3.61
N ILE A 28 -1.33 7.01 -4.90
CA ILE A 28 -2.02 6.20 -5.91
C ILE A 28 -0.96 5.49 -6.74
N TRP A 29 -1.19 4.21 -7.01
CA TRP A 29 -0.34 3.35 -7.84
C TRP A 29 -1.17 2.66 -8.90
N SER A 30 -0.62 2.48 -10.10
CA SER A 30 -1.38 1.84 -11.17
C SER A 30 -0.53 1.12 -12.21
N ALA A 31 -1.16 0.19 -12.92
CA ALA A 31 -0.63 -0.45 -14.11
C ALA A 31 -1.77 -0.84 -15.05
N GLY A 32 -1.78 -0.30 -16.26
CA GLY A 32 -2.92 -0.46 -17.17
C GLY A 32 -4.18 0.10 -16.51
N CYS A 33 -5.15 -0.78 -16.25
CA CYS A 33 -6.38 -0.45 -15.53
C CYS A 33 -6.32 -0.71 -14.03
N ALA A 34 -5.40 -1.56 -13.56
CA ALA A 34 -5.28 -1.86 -12.15
C ALA A 34 -4.84 -0.60 -11.39
N THR A 35 -5.56 -0.27 -10.31
CA THR A 35 -5.27 0.91 -9.48
C THR A 35 -5.29 0.52 -8.01
N PHE A 36 -4.18 0.73 -7.31
CA PHE A 36 -4.09 0.65 -5.87
C PHE A 36 -4.12 2.07 -5.29
N ALA A 37 -5.22 2.42 -4.65
CA ALA A 37 -5.46 3.78 -4.18
C ALA A 37 -6.10 3.78 -2.79
N PRO A 38 -5.98 4.88 -2.04
CA PRO A 38 -6.74 5.10 -0.81
C PRO A 38 -8.24 5.00 -1.07
N TYR A 39 -8.94 4.30 -0.20
CA TYR A 39 -10.40 4.14 -0.23
C TYR A 39 -10.91 4.21 1.21
N GLU A 40 -11.61 5.30 1.54
CA GLU A 40 -12.04 5.62 2.91
C GLU A 40 -10.86 5.66 3.92
N LYS A 41 -10.75 4.66 4.81
CA LYS A 41 -9.68 4.51 5.81
C LYS A 41 -8.69 3.41 5.45
N GLU A 42 -8.84 2.84 4.26
CA GLU A 42 -8.16 1.64 3.76
C GLU A 42 -7.53 1.93 2.39
N TYR A 43 -7.01 0.89 1.76
CA TYR A 43 -6.61 0.90 0.35
C TYR A 43 -7.48 -0.06 -0.44
N ARG A 44 -7.67 0.24 -1.72
CA ARG A 44 -8.38 -0.63 -2.66
C ARG A 44 -7.52 -0.87 -3.89
N LEU A 45 -7.30 -2.15 -4.24
CA LEU A 45 -6.85 -2.53 -5.59
C LEU A 45 -8.09 -2.78 -6.44
N SER A 46 -8.35 -1.87 -7.38
CA SER A 46 -9.45 -1.92 -8.34
C SER A 46 -8.91 -2.13 -9.76
N GLY A 47 -9.82 -2.16 -10.75
CA GLY A 47 -9.46 -2.33 -12.16
C GLY A 47 -9.04 -3.75 -12.54
N MET A 48 -9.28 -4.72 -11.66
CA MET A 48 -9.20 -6.13 -11.97
C MET A 48 -10.58 -6.60 -12.48
N CYS A 49 -10.62 -7.42 -13.53
CA CYS A 49 -11.90 -7.86 -14.07
C CYS A 49 -12.72 -8.64 -13.04
N CYS A 50 -13.95 -8.17 -12.81
CA CYS A 50 -14.93 -8.79 -11.92
C CYS A 50 -14.44 -8.97 -10.48
N LYS A 51 -13.37 -8.27 -10.07
CA LYS A 51 -12.78 -8.41 -8.74
C LYS A 51 -12.15 -7.12 -8.23
N TYR A 52 -12.09 -6.97 -6.92
CA TYR A 52 -11.30 -5.91 -6.27
C TYR A 52 -10.79 -6.39 -4.91
N LEU A 53 -9.67 -5.85 -4.45
CA LEU A 53 -9.17 -6.07 -3.09
C LEU A 53 -9.40 -4.85 -2.23
N VAL A 54 -9.80 -5.09 -0.99
CA VAL A 54 -9.76 -4.10 0.09
C VAL A 54 -8.65 -4.51 1.04
N VAL A 55 -7.77 -3.56 1.36
CA VAL A 55 -6.56 -3.78 2.12
C VAL A 55 -6.55 -2.79 3.27
N PRO A 56 -6.38 -3.23 4.52
CA PRO A 56 -6.28 -2.31 5.64
C PRO A 56 -5.04 -1.41 5.50
N LYS A 57 -4.89 -0.45 6.42
CA LYS A 57 -3.65 0.35 6.46
C LYS A 57 -2.43 -0.56 6.55
N ILE A 58 -1.51 -0.34 5.62
CA ILE A 58 -0.26 -1.08 5.48
C ILE A 58 0.87 -0.32 6.15
N LYS A 59 1.73 -1.06 6.83
CA LYS A 59 2.98 -0.56 7.40
C LYS A 59 4.13 -1.17 6.62
N ILE A 60 4.94 -0.33 5.98
CA ILE A 60 6.13 -0.82 5.28
C ILE A 60 7.24 -1.06 6.29
N LYS A 61 7.81 -2.26 6.22
CA LYS A 61 8.98 -2.68 6.98
C LYS A 61 10.24 -2.00 6.43
N LYS A 62 11.34 -2.08 7.19
CA LYS A 62 12.63 -1.48 6.83
C LYS A 62 13.21 -1.97 5.49
N ASP A 63 12.85 -3.18 5.05
CA ASP A 63 13.26 -3.79 3.79
C ASP A 63 12.36 -3.40 2.60
N ASN A 64 11.53 -2.36 2.76
CA ASN A 64 10.53 -1.89 1.81
C ASN A 64 9.44 -2.92 1.46
N THR A 65 9.20 -3.91 2.34
CA THR A 65 8.12 -4.89 2.16
C THR A 65 6.96 -4.66 3.12
N PHE A 66 5.79 -5.20 2.78
CA PHE A 66 4.69 -5.34 3.72
C PHE A 66 3.92 -6.64 3.45
N SER A 67 3.16 -7.07 4.45
CA SER A 67 2.20 -8.16 4.33
C SER A 67 0.95 -7.79 5.12
N ALA A 68 -0.23 -7.93 4.51
CA ALA A 68 -1.50 -7.55 5.10
C ALA A 68 -2.59 -8.58 4.79
N ALA A 69 -3.47 -8.83 5.76
CA ALA A 69 -4.70 -9.57 5.54
C ALA A 69 -5.68 -8.67 4.77
N ALA A 70 -6.02 -9.07 3.55
CA ALA A 70 -6.90 -8.35 2.64
C ALA A 70 -8.16 -9.15 2.36
N LYS A 71 -9.21 -8.46 1.92
CA LYS A 71 -10.45 -9.08 1.45
C LYS A 71 -10.54 -8.94 -0.07
N LEU A 72 -10.55 -10.06 -0.77
CA LEU A 72 -10.80 -10.13 -2.20
C LEU A 72 -12.31 -10.27 -2.41
N TYR A 73 -12.90 -9.34 -3.13
CA TYR A 73 -14.28 -9.42 -3.57
C TYR A 73 -14.30 -9.88 -5.03
N THR A 74 -14.98 -10.98 -5.33
CA THR A 74 -15.12 -11.53 -6.68
C THR A 74 -16.60 -11.61 -7.05
N TYR A 75 -16.96 -11.14 -8.24
CA TYR A 75 -18.31 -11.24 -8.76
C TYR A 75 -18.59 -12.67 -9.25
N ASN A 76 -19.75 -13.21 -8.88
CA ASN A 76 -20.16 -14.58 -9.19
C ASN A 76 -21.37 -14.66 -10.15
N GLY A 77 -21.76 -13.56 -10.80
CA GLY A 77 -22.95 -13.45 -11.66
C GLY A 77 -24.22 -12.96 -10.94
N SER A 78 -24.25 -13.00 -9.61
CA SER A 78 -25.39 -12.53 -8.81
C SER A 78 -25.03 -11.45 -7.79
N GLY A 79 -23.74 -11.36 -7.43
CA GLY A 79 -23.22 -10.40 -6.48
C GLY A 79 -21.72 -10.61 -6.25
N PHE A 80 -21.18 -9.90 -5.26
CA PHE A 80 -19.79 -10.07 -4.83
C PHE A 80 -19.72 -11.01 -3.63
N GLU A 81 -18.86 -12.02 -3.73
CA GLU A 81 -18.43 -12.86 -2.61
C GLU A 81 -17.04 -12.41 -2.14
N ASP A 82 -16.78 -12.50 -0.83
CA ASP A 82 -15.49 -12.14 -0.25
C ASP A 82 -14.65 -13.33 0.22
N PHE A 83 -13.34 -13.23 -0.02
CA PHE A 83 -12.33 -14.20 0.36
C PHE A 83 -11.20 -13.50 1.12
N SER A 84 -10.76 -14.11 2.22
CA SER A 84 -9.56 -13.62 2.91
C SER A 84 -8.31 -14.07 2.17
N VAL A 85 -7.43 -13.13 1.84
CA VAL A 85 -6.13 -13.40 1.21
C VAL A 85 -5.03 -12.63 1.93
N THR A 86 -3.81 -13.13 1.84
CA THR A 86 -2.63 -12.37 2.26
C THR A 86 -2.07 -11.63 1.06
N LEU A 87 -2.09 -10.30 1.11
CA LEU A 87 -1.43 -9.43 0.14
C LEU A 87 -0.02 -9.12 0.62
N ASN A 88 0.97 -9.43 -0.21
CA ASN A 88 2.34 -9.00 0.00
C ASN A 88 2.65 -7.86 -0.96
N GLY A 89 3.43 -6.89 -0.49
CA GLY A 89 3.90 -5.79 -1.31
C GLY A 89 5.38 -5.53 -1.14
N ARG A 90 6.00 -5.00 -2.18
CA ARG A 90 7.39 -4.51 -2.19
C ARG A 90 7.45 -3.16 -2.88
N LEU A 91 7.86 -2.15 -2.15
CA LEU A 91 8.13 -0.82 -2.68
C LEU A 91 9.58 -0.78 -3.18
N SER A 92 9.83 -0.16 -4.34
CA SER A 92 11.20 0.10 -4.79
C SER A 92 11.89 1.12 -3.90
N GLU A 93 13.23 1.08 -3.84
CA GLU A 93 14.01 2.02 -3.03
C GLU A 93 13.76 3.49 -3.42
N ASP A 94 13.53 3.74 -4.71
CA ASP A 94 13.21 5.06 -5.25
C ASP A 94 11.73 5.45 -5.14
N ARG A 95 10.89 4.54 -4.60
CA ARG A 95 9.44 4.67 -4.46
C ARG A 95 8.71 5.02 -5.74
N LYS A 96 9.20 4.54 -6.89
CA LYS A 96 8.54 4.72 -8.19
C LYS A 96 7.75 3.51 -8.63
N SER A 97 8.02 2.35 -8.05
CA SER A 97 7.27 1.12 -8.32
C SER A 97 6.84 0.41 -7.04
N LEU A 98 5.67 -0.21 -7.12
CA LEU A 98 5.07 -1.03 -6.07
C LEU A 98 4.66 -2.37 -6.68
N ASP A 99 5.33 -3.43 -6.27
CA ASP A 99 4.96 -4.79 -6.65
C ASP A 99 4.00 -5.35 -5.61
N LEU A 100 2.84 -5.83 -6.05
CA LEU A 100 1.85 -6.49 -5.21
C LEU A 100 1.67 -7.94 -5.67
N ASN A 101 1.49 -8.85 -4.72
CA ASN A 101 1.06 -10.21 -5.03
C ASN A 101 0.18 -10.80 -3.93
N TYR A 102 -0.77 -11.63 -4.35
CA TYR A 102 -1.56 -12.45 -3.44
C TYR A 102 -1.80 -13.81 -4.07
N ARG A 103 -2.17 -14.80 -3.25
CA ARG A 103 -2.47 -16.16 -3.72
C ARG A 103 -3.93 -16.48 -3.46
N ILE A 104 -4.62 -17.01 -4.47
CA ILE A 104 -5.98 -17.55 -4.36
C ILE A 104 -6.05 -18.88 -5.10
N ASN A 105 -6.64 -19.91 -4.46
CA ASN A 105 -6.82 -21.24 -5.04
C ASN A 105 -5.55 -21.82 -5.68
N GLY A 106 -4.39 -21.62 -5.03
CA GLY A 106 -3.11 -22.10 -5.54
C GLY A 106 -2.45 -21.23 -6.61
N THR A 107 -3.16 -20.24 -7.17
CA THR A 107 -2.66 -19.34 -8.21
C THR A 107 -2.16 -18.04 -7.58
N THR A 108 -1.00 -17.56 -8.04
CA THR A 108 -0.45 -16.26 -7.61
C THR A 108 -0.83 -15.19 -8.63
N GLU A 109 -1.43 -14.11 -8.14
CA GLU A 109 -1.79 -12.93 -8.90
C GLU A 109 -0.78 -11.83 -8.55
N SER A 110 -0.22 -11.17 -9.56
CA SER A 110 0.88 -10.21 -9.40
C SER A 110 0.63 -8.92 -10.18
N PHE A 111 0.97 -7.79 -9.57
CA PHE A 111 0.82 -6.45 -10.15
C PHE A 111 2.12 -5.67 -9.96
N ALA A 112 2.69 -5.18 -11.06
CA ALA A 112 3.84 -4.27 -11.03
C ALA A 112 3.34 -2.84 -11.29
N LEU A 113 3.03 -2.11 -10.22
CA LEU A 113 2.41 -0.79 -10.27
C LEU A 113 3.47 0.31 -10.32
N LYS A 114 3.14 1.43 -10.96
CA LYS A 114 3.93 2.67 -10.94
C LYS A 114 3.18 3.74 -10.16
N ALA A 115 3.91 4.67 -9.56
CA ALA A 115 3.30 5.83 -8.92
C ALA A 115 2.48 6.64 -9.93
N GLY A 116 1.25 6.98 -9.56
CA GLY A 116 0.28 7.70 -10.41
C GLY A 116 -1.00 6.91 -10.69
N GLY A 117 -2.02 7.62 -11.17
CA GLY A 117 -3.32 7.05 -11.53
C GLY A 117 -3.29 6.21 -12.82
N ALA A 118 -4.28 5.33 -12.97
CA ALA A 118 -4.37 4.45 -14.13
C ALA A 118 -4.43 5.21 -15.45
N THR A 119 -3.75 4.66 -16.45
CA THR A 119 -3.64 5.26 -17.80
C THR A 119 -4.55 4.57 -18.82
N ALA A 120 -5.27 3.52 -18.42
CA ALA A 120 -6.18 2.79 -19.27
C ALA A 120 -7.47 2.42 -18.53
N SER A 121 -8.57 2.34 -19.26
CA SER A 121 -9.82 1.73 -18.81
C SER A 121 -9.92 0.30 -19.33
N CYS A 122 -10.14 -0.68 -18.46
CA CYS A 122 -10.47 -2.03 -18.88
C CYS A 122 -11.99 -2.21 -18.89
N TYR A 123 -12.52 -2.72 -19.99
CA TYR A 123 -13.89 -3.20 -20.06
C TYR A 123 -13.90 -4.69 -19.77
N CYS A 124 -14.61 -5.09 -18.73
CA CYS A 124 -14.78 -6.48 -18.36
C CYS A 124 -16.29 -6.77 -18.43
N GLY A 125 -16.70 -7.65 -19.36
CA GLY A 125 -18.06 -8.17 -19.41
C GLY A 125 -18.22 -9.21 -18.32
N CYS A 126 -18.60 -8.77 -17.11
CA CYS A 126 -18.92 -9.64 -16.01
C CYS A 126 -20.41 -9.96 -16.09
N ASP A 127 -20.74 -11.18 -16.49
CA ASP A 127 -22.10 -11.73 -16.49
C ASP A 127 -22.33 -12.63 -15.26
#